data_AF-A0A497L2V8-F1
#
_entry.id   AF-A0A497L2V8-F1
#
_cell.length_a   1.000
_cell.length_b   1.000
_cell.length_c   1.000
_cell.angle_alpha   90.00
_cell.angle_beta   90.00
_cell.angle_gamma   90.00
#
_symmetry.space_group_name_H-M   'P 1'
#
loop_
_entity.id
_entity.type
_entity.pdbx_description
1 polymer ?
#
loop_
_entity_poly.entity_id
_entity_poly.type
_entity_poly.pdbx_seq_one_letter_code
_entity_poly.pdbx_strand_id
1 'polypeptide(L)'
;EIARLGSKEKAVEALSRRLDASEDALRVAADEVEAHLRHGLPLPTRRRILLEAYDRYLVVHSTFGERVNRTLGCVFDAVLSEHDLIYSWWNDAYRILIEAPRKLDKFDLESVEGWLFSLSEDDVEGRLREYMDARFPFGYKMKFIAERFGVIPRGKTLNSKSLENLYLRFRDTPIYRETLREAYQEKLDLESAKRIMAEVASGEIEVARILTRTPSPLARHILEKYSDVEELMASTYAVADQLEYMKKSIGARTVHLACMGCGEWSIKKRVREFEEEPRCGRCGSKLLAVLRRHQSPEAFLELVRRWRRGEALSDDEREALAYGRKTADMVLSYGRRAVVALMVYGIGPVTAYRVLSKMHQDEKEFYADLLKAKVQYMRTKPYWDEK
;
A
#
# COMPACT_ATOMS: atom_id res chain seq x y z
N GLU A 1 5.81 -14.41 -28.49
CA GLU A 1 6.12 -13.92 -29.85
C GLU A 1 7.62 -13.78 -30.08
N ILE A 2 8.36 -13.06 -29.23
CA ILE A 2 9.83 -12.93 -29.32
C ILE A 2 10.51 -14.31 -29.46
N ALA A 3 10.21 -15.25 -28.56
CA ALA A 3 10.74 -16.61 -28.64
C ALA A 3 10.33 -17.38 -29.91
N ARG A 4 9.14 -17.10 -30.47
CA ARG A 4 8.62 -17.76 -31.68
C ARG A 4 9.32 -17.27 -32.95
N LEU A 5 9.63 -15.97 -33.01
CA LEU A 5 10.17 -15.31 -34.20
C LEU A 5 11.69 -15.09 -34.14
N GLY A 6 12.31 -15.32 -32.99
CA GLY A 6 13.75 -15.19 -32.77
C GLY A 6 14.30 -13.76 -32.85
N SER A 7 13.43 -12.75 -32.97
CA SER A 7 13.80 -11.33 -33.03
C SER A 7 12.73 -10.48 -32.37
N LYS A 8 13.17 -9.47 -31.60
CA LYS A 8 12.32 -8.47 -30.97
C LYS A 8 11.60 -7.64 -32.02
N GLU A 9 12.33 -7.18 -33.04
CA GLU A 9 11.84 -6.32 -34.12
C GLU A 9 10.74 -7.03 -34.92
N LYS A 10 10.98 -8.29 -35.30
CA LYS A 10 9.96 -9.11 -35.99
C LYS A 10 8.73 -9.34 -35.12
N ALA A 11 8.91 -9.50 -33.81
CA ALA A 11 7.79 -9.67 -32.89
C ALA A 11 6.96 -8.39 -32.73
N VAL A 12 7.60 -7.22 -32.67
CA VAL A 12 6.92 -5.92 -32.61
C VAL A 12 6.11 -5.68 -33.89
N GLU A 13 6.71 -5.88 -35.07
CA GLU A 13 6.02 -5.70 -36.35
C GLU A 13 4.82 -6.67 -36.49
N ALA A 14 5.02 -7.95 -36.16
CA ALA A 14 3.94 -8.94 -36.22
C ALA A 14 2.80 -8.64 -35.22
N LEU A 15 3.14 -8.16 -34.02
CA LEU A 15 2.15 -7.77 -33.01
C LEU A 15 1.43 -6.48 -33.39
N SER A 16 2.12 -5.50 -33.97
CA SER A 16 1.54 -4.24 -34.42
C SER A 16 0.43 -4.50 -35.44
N ARG A 17 0.71 -5.33 -36.45
CA ARG A 17 -0.30 -5.72 -37.44
C ARG A 17 -1.46 -6.53 -36.86
N ARG A 18 -1.20 -7.40 -35.88
CA ARG A 18 -2.23 -8.26 -35.29
C ARG A 18 -3.14 -7.52 -34.32
N LEU A 19 -2.59 -6.56 -33.56
CA LEU A 19 -3.28 -5.85 -32.49
C LEU A 19 -3.73 -4.43 -32.89
N ASP A 20 -3.40 -4.00 -34.10
CA ASP A 20 -3.61 -2.63 -34.58
C ASP A 20 -3.06 -1.58 -33.60
N ALA A 21 -1.82 -1.82 -33.14
CA ALA A 21 -1.17 -1.03 -32.10
C ALA A 21 0.13 -0.40 -32.62
N SER A 22 0.49 0.78 -32.10
CA SER A 22 1.75 1.47 -32.43
C SER A 22 2.96 0.59 -32.13
N GLU A 23 3.88 0.51 -33.09
CA GLU A 23 5.15 -0.20 -32.92
C GLU A 23 5.97 0.37 -31.75
N ASP A 24 5.94 1.68 -31.52
CA ASP A 24 6.69 2.30 -30.43
C ASP A 24 6.17 1.85 -29.05
N ALA A 25 4.85 1.76 -28.89
CA ALA A 25 4.25 1.26 -27.65
C ALA A 25 4.59 -0.21 -27.40
N LEU A 26 4.56 -1.04 -28.46
CA LEU A 26 4.95 -2.44 -28.40
C LEU A 26 6.44 -2.63 -28.14
N ARG A 27 7.29 -1.72 -28.66
CA ARG A 27 8.74 -1.73 -28.44
C ARG A 27 9.07 -1.50 -26.97
N VAL A 28 8.41 -0.55 -26.30
CA VAL A 28 8.58 -0.32 -24.85
C VAL A 28 8.27 -1.58 -24.04
N ALA A 29 7.15 -2.26 -24.34
CA ALA A 29 6.81 -3.51 -23.64
C ALA A 29 7.80 -4.65 -23.95
N ALA A 30 8.28 -4.72 -25.20
CA ALA A 30 9.26 -5.72 -25.60
C ALA A 30 10.64 -5.47 -24.95
N ASP A 31 11.06 -4.21 -24.81
CA ASP A 31 12.29 -3.81 -24.14
C ASP A 31 12.27 -4.17 -22.66
N GLU A 32 11.12 -4.03 -21.98
CA GLU A 32 10.95 -4.46 -20.60
C GLU A 32 11.08 -5.98 -20.43
N VAL A 33 10.43 -6.75 -21.31
CA VAL A 33 10.56 -8.22 -21.32
C VAL A 33 12.01 -8.63 -21.60
N GLU A 34 12.68 -7.96 -22.53
CA GLU A 34 14.09 -8.21 -22.83
C GLU A 34 14.99 -7.89 -21.62
N ALA A 35 14.74 -6.77 -20.94
CA ALA A 35 15.46 -6.41 -19.72
C ALA A 35 15.29 -7.48 -18.64
N HIS A 36 14.05 -7.97 -18.42
CA HIS A 36 13.77 -9.06 -17.48
C HIS A 36 14.56 -10.33 -17.81
N LEU A 37 14.59 -10.71 -19.09
CA LEU A 37 15.33 -11.89 -19.57
C LEU A 37 16.85 -11.72 -19.45
N ARG A 38 17.39 -10.51 -19.70
CA ARG A 38 18.83 -10.21 -19.54
C ARG A 38 19.31 -10.39 -18.10
N HIS A 39 18.44 -10.23 -17.11
CA HIS A 39 18.75 -10.52 -15.71
C HIS A 39 18.73 -12.02 -15.38
N GLY A 40 18.50 -12.91 -16.35
CA GLY A 40 18.45 -14.36 -16.15
C GLY A 40 17.22 -14.81 -15.35
N LEU A 41 16.20 -13.96 -15.25
CA LEU A 41 15.00 -14.23 -14.48
C LEU A 41 14.01 -15.05 -15.32
N PRO A 42 13.35 -16.08 -14.75
CA PRO A 42 12.28 -16.79 -15.44
C PRO A 42 11.18 -15.80 -15.84
N LEU A 43 10.74 -15.85 -17.09
CA LEU A 43 9.64 -14.98 -17.54
C LEU A 43 8.30 -15.56 -17.08
N PRO A 44 7.46 -14.80 -16.36
CA PRO A 44 6.10 -15.20 -16.04
C PRO A 44 5.27 -15.32 -17.32
N THR A 45 4.49 -16.38 -17.44
CA THR A 45 3.62 -16.61 -18.61
C THR A 45 2.30 -17.23 -18.18
N ARG A 46 1.38 -17.48 -19.12
CA ARG A 46 0.16 -18.23 -18.84
C ARG A 46 0.40 -19.67 -18.33
N ARG A 47 1.62 -20.21 -18.49
CA ARG A 47 2.02 -21.55 -18.02
C ARG A 47 3.12 -21.50 -16.96
N ARG A 48 3.43 -20.31 -16.44
CA ARG A 48 4.45 -20.15 -15.41
C ARG A 48 4.09 -19.04 -14.44
N ILE A 49 3.90 -19.41 -13.19
CA ILE A 49 3.84 -18.49 -12.06
C ILE A 49 5.25 -18.29 -11.54
N LEU A 50 5.64 -17.05 -11.26
CA LEU A 50 6.94 -16.73 -10.66
C LEU A 50 6.73 -16.17 -9.25
N LEU A 51 7.32 -16.82 -8.25
CA LEU A 51 7.48 -16.31 -6.90
C LEU A 51 8.81 -15.55 -6.82
N GLU A 52 8.72 -14.22 -6.80
CA GLU A 52 9.88 -13.36 -6.63
C GLU A 52 9.89 -12.78 -5.21
N ALA A 53 10.87 -13.16 -4.40
CA ALA A 53 11.10 -12.51 -3.12
C ALA A 53 12.15 -11.40 -3.26
N TYR A 54 11.81 -10.23 -2.74
CA TYR A 54 12.72 -9.10 -2.59
C TYR A 54 12.53 -8.46 -1.22
N ASP A 55 13.60 -8.44 -0.42
CA ASP A 55 13.57 -7.91 0.95
C ASP A 55 12.45 -8.57 1.78
N ARG A 56 11.44 -7.84 2.23
CA ARG A 56 10.25 -8.38 2.92
C ARG A 56 9.04 -8.61 2.01
N TYR A 57 9.17 -8.40 0.71
CA TYR A 57 8.08 -8.47 -0.24
C TYR A 57 8.16 -9.76 -1.05
N LEU A 58 7.01 -10.43 -1.18
CA LEU A 58 6.81 -11.54 -2.10
C LEU A 58 5.91 -11.05 -3.24
N VAL A 59 6.42 -11.09 -4.46
CA VAL A 59 5.68 -10.78 -5.68
C VAL A 59 5.36 -12.09 -6.38
N VAL A 60 4.08 -12.45 -6.40
CA VAL A 60 3.56 -13.57 -7.18
C VAL A 60 3.18 -13.03 -8.55
N HIS A 61 4.00 -13.27 -9.56
CA HIS A 61 3.68 -12.90 -10.94
C HIS A 61 2.72 -13.92 -11.54
N SER A 62 1.49 -13.49 -11.77
CA SER A 62 0.34 -14.28 -12.17
C SER A 62 -0.49 -13.51 -13.20
N THR A 63 -0.43 -13.95 -14.47
CA THR A 63 -1.06 -13.24 -15.61
C THR A 63 -2.53 -13.62 -15.83
N PHE A 64 -3.23 -14.10 -14.79
CA PHE A 64 -4.59 -14.62 -14.89
C PHE A 64 -5.69 -13.56 -14.68
N GLY A 65 -5.32 -12.30 -14.53
CA GLY A 65 -6.26 -11.18 -14.44
C GLY A 65 -6.66 -10.80 -13.01
N GLU A 66 -7.25 -9.62 -12.89
CA GLU A 66 -7.51 -8.93 -11.61
C GLU A 66 -8.38 -9.75 -10.64
N ARG A 67 -9.49 -10.31 -11.13
CA ARG A 67 -10.45 -11.06 -10.28
C ARG A 67 -9.85 -12.36 -9.77
N VAL A 68 -9.11 -13.06 -10.62
CA VAL A 68 -8.42 -14.31 -10.25
C VAL A 68 -7.33 -14.00 -9.24
N ASN A 69 -6.46 -13.03 -9.53
CA ASN A 69 -5.37 -12.63 -8.63
C ASN A 69 -5.89 -12.12 -7.29
N ARG A 70 -7.01 -11.40 -7.27
CA ARG A 70 -7.66 -11.00 -6.02
C ARG A 70 -8.17 -12.21 -5.23
N THR A 71 -8.72 -13.21 -5.92
CA THR A 71 -9.21 -14.44 -5.29
C THR A 71 -8.06 -15.24 -4.68
N LEU A 72 -7.00 -15.44 -5.45
CA LEU A 72 -5.76 -16.08 -4.98
C LEU A 72 -5.13 -15.28 -3.83
N GLY A 73 -5.10 -13.95 -3.91
CA GLY A 73 -4.59 -13.11 -2.83
C GLY A 73 -5.37 -13.25 -1.52
N CYS A 74 -6.69 -13.36 -1.57
CA CYS A 74 -7.50 -13.67 -0.38
C CYS A 74 -7.17 -15.05 0.20
N VAL A 75 -7.00 -16.05 -0.66
CA VAL A 75 -6.63 -17.43 -0.24
C VAL A 75 -5.23 -17.44 0.37
N PHE A 76 -4.26 -16.78 -0.26
CA PHE A 76 -2.89 -16.67 0.21
C PHE A 76 -2.83 -15.92 1.53
N ASP A 77 -3.70 -14.92 1.75
CA ASP A 77 -3.78 -14.22 3.01
C ASP A 77 -4.24 -15.11 4.16
N ALA A 78 -5.26 -15.95 3.95
CA ALA A 78 -5.67 -16.93 4.95
C ALA A 78 -4.53 -17.90 5.30
N VAL A 79 -3.86 -18.45 4.28
CA VAL A 79 -2.79 -19.45 4.48
C VAL A 79 -1.56 -18.84 5.14
N LEU A 80 -1.04 -17.72 4.61
CA LEU A 80 0.20 -17.12 5.12
C LEU A 80 0.01 -16.46 6.50
N SER A 81 -1.22 -16.12 6.89
CA SER A 81 -1.52 -15.62 8.23
C SER A 81 -1.30 -16.69 9.30
N GLU A 82 -1.49 -17.97 9.00
CA GLU A 82 -1.23 -19.08 9.95
C GLU A 82 0.28 -19.28 10.23
N HIS A 83 1.12 -18.73 9.35
CA HIS A 83 2.57 -18.86 9.41
C HIS A 83 3.28 -17.53 9.72
N ASP A 84 2.53 -16.50 10.13
CA ASP A 84 3.04 -15.15 10.41
C ASP A 84 3.90 -14.56 9.26
N LEU A 85 3.59 -14.91 8.00
CA LEU A 85 4.33 -14.45 6.81
C LEU A 85 3.61 -13.36 6.02
N ILE A 86 2.50 -12.84 6.52
CA ILE A 86 1.76 -11.76 5.86
C ILE A 86 1.32 -10.67 6.84
N TYR A 87 1.63 -9.43 6.47
CA TYR A 87 1.17 -8.21 7.12
C TYR A 87 0.08 -7.51 6.30
N SER A 88 0.30 -7.40 4.98
CA SER A 88 -0.64 -6.78 4.03
C SER A 88 -0.42 -7.35 2.63
N TRP A 89 -1.41 -7.22 1.75
CA TRP A 89 -1.27 -7.55 0.35
C TRP A 89 -2.09 -6.66 -0.57
N TRP A 90 -1.67 -6.62 -1.84
CA TRP A 90 -2.31 -5.92 -2.93
C TRP A 90 -2.24 -6.78 -4.19
N ASN A 91 -3.07 -6.48 -5.18
CA ASN A 91 -3.00 -7.16 -6.47
C ASN A 91 -3.22 -6.17 -7.62
N ASP A 92 -2.75 -6.58 -8.78
CA ASP A 92 -3.17 -6.05 -10.08
C ASP A 92 -3.54 -7.23 -11.00
N ALA A 93 -3.79 -6.96 -12.29
CA ALA A 93 -4.16 -7.98 -13.26
C ALA A 93 -3.05 -8.99 -13.59
N TYR A 94 -1.82 -8.71 -13.19
CA TYR A 94 -0.62 -9.47 -13.53
C TYR A 94 0.14 -9.99 -12.31
N ARG A 95 -0.11 -9.46 -11.11
CA ARG A 95 0.70 -9.70 -9.91
C ARG A 95 -0.11 -9.64 -8.62
N ILE A 96 0.37 -10.37 -7.62
CA ILE A 96 -0.05 -10.25 -6.23
C ILE A 96 1.20 -9.85 -5.43
N LEU A 97 1.14 -8.74 -4.72
CA LEU A 97 2.19 -8.26 -3.83
C LEU A 97 1.80 -8.57 -2.39
N ILE A 98 2.64 -9.34 -1.71
CA ILE A 98 2.49 -9.71 -0.32
C ILE A 98 3.65 -9.06 0.46
N GLU A 99 3.33 -8.36 1.53
CA GLU A 99 4.29 -7.78 2.46
C GLU A 99 4.38 -8.67 3.71
N ALA A 100 5.55 -9.22 3.96
CA ALA A 100 5.85 -10.01 5.15
C ALA A 100 6.36 -9.11 6.31
N PRO A 101 6.22 -9.55 7.57
CA PRO A 101 6.71 -8.79 8.72
C PRO A 101 8.25 -8.73 8.80
N ARG A 102 8.94 -9.68 8.18
CA ARG A 102 10.40 -9.79 8.13
C ARG A 102 10.91 -10.03 6.70
N LYS A 103 12.22 -9.95 6.50
CA LYS A 103 12.84 -10.31 5.23
C LYS A 103 12.63 -11.80 4.93
N LEU A 104 12.39 -12.09 3.65
CA LEU A 104 12.20 -13.43 3.13
C LEU A 104 13.52 -13.99 2.62
N ASP A 105 13.79 -15.25 2.94
CA ASP A 105 14.94 -15.99 2.45
C ASP A 105 14.53 -17.12 1.49
N LYS A 106 15.50 -17.98 1.14
CA LYS A 106 15.26 -19.11 0.24
C LYS A 106 14.39 -20.21 0.86
N PHE A 107 14.50 -20.44 2.18
CA PHE A 107 13.70 -21.44 2.89
C PHE A 107 12.26 -20.98 3.02
N ASP A 108 12.04 -19.68 3.23
CA ASP A 108 10.70 -19.08 3.21
C ASP A 108 10.03 -19.28 1.85
N LEU A 109 10.73 -19.00 0.75
CA LEU A 109 10.21 -19.20 -0.60
C LEU A 109 9.79 -20.64 -0.88
N GLU A 110 10.60 -21.60 -0.47
CA GLU A 110 10.30 -23.04 -0.61
C GLU A 110 9.07 -23.45 0.21
N SER A 111 9.00 -22.96 1.45
CA SER A 111 7.86 -23.22 2.33
C SER A 111 6.58 -22.60 1.81
N VAL A 112 6.64 -21.34 1.36
CA VAL A 112 5.53 -20.60 0.76
C VAL A 112 5.02 -21.29 -0.49
N GLU A 113 5.90 -21.77 -1.38
CA GLU A 113 5.50 -22.55 -2.56
C GLU A 113 4.70 -23.78 -2.14
N GLY A 114 5.21 -24.54 -1.18
CA GLY A 114 4.54 -25.73 -0.64
C GLY A 114 3.17 -25.41 -0.03
N TRP A 115 3.08 -24.37 0.79
CA TRP A 115 1.82 -24.00 1.46
C TRP A 115 0.77 -23.45 0.51
N LEU A 116 1.19 -22.60 -0.44
CA LEU A 116 0.26 -21.95 -1.34
C LEU A 116 -0.22 -22.89 -2.45
N PHE A 117 0.67 -23.69 -3.04
CA PHE A 117 0.37 -24.44 -4.28
C PHE A 117 0.12 -25.94 -4.08
N SER A 118 0.09 -26.43 -2.83
CA SER A 118 -0.34 -27.81 -2.52
C SER A 118 -1.82 -27.90 -2.11
N LEU A 119 -2.57 -26.81 -2.23
CA LEU A 119 -3.98 -26.74 -1.83
C LEU A 119 -4.87 -27.48 -2.84
N SER A 120 -5.77 -28.32 -2.35
CA SER A 120 -6.84 -28.90 -3.18
C SER A 120 -7.91 -27.86 -3.52
N GLU A 121 -8.79 -28.17 -4.48
CA GLU A 121 -9.90 -27.28 -4.83
C GLU A 121 -10.82 -26.96 -3.63
N ASP A 122 -11.04 -27.94 -2.76
CA ASP A 122 -11.84 -27.79 -1.54
C ASP A 122 -11.11 -26.90 -0.52
N ASP A 123 -9.78 -27.05 -0.39
CA ASP A 123 -8.97 -26.19 0.47
C ASP A 123 -9.04 -24.73 0.01
N VAL A 124 -8.93 -24.47 -1.30
CA VAL A 124 -9.00 -23.11 -1.88
C VAL A 124 -10.34 -22.45 -1.52
N GLU A 125 -11.45 -23.17 -1.62
CA GLU A 125 -12.76 -22.64 -1.22
C GLU A 125 -12.84 -22.41 0.30
N GLY A 126 -12.34 -23.35 1.10
CA GLY A 126 -12.28 -23.24 2.56
C GLY A 126 -11.52 -22.00 3.00
N ARG A 127 -10.29 -21.83 2.51
CA ARG A 127 -9.41 -20.67 2.83
C ARG A 127 -10.01 -19.35 2.39
N LEU A 128 -10.65 -19.31 1.22
CA LEU A 128 -11.35 -18.11 0.78
C LEU A 128 -12.51 -17.76 1.72
N ARG A 129 -13.27 -18.76 2.18
CA ARG A 129 -14.37 -18.56 3.12
C ARG A 129 -13.86 -18.03 4.47
N GLU A 130 -12.78 -18.59 4.99
CA GLU A 130 -12.09 -18.12 6.21
C GLU A 130 -11.68 -16.64 6.09
N TYR A 131 -11.02 -16.28 4.99
CA TYR A 131 -10.66 -14.88 4.72
C TYR A 131 -11.89 -13.97 4.70
N MET A 132 -12.95 -14.40 4.01
CA MET A 132 -14.17 -13.60 3.88
C MET A 132 -14.84 -13.37 5.24
N ASP A 133 -14.93 -14.41 6.07
CA ASP A 133 -15.51 -14.31 7.42
C ASP A 133 -14.69 -13.43 8.36
N ALA A 134 -13.37 -13.41 8.21
CA ALA A 134 -12.48 -12.61 9.05
C ALA A 134 -12.32 -11.14 8.61
N ARG A 135 -12.26 -10.88 7.29
CA ARG A 135 -11.69 -9.63 6.74
C ARG A 135 -12.62 -8.85 5.82
N PHE A 136 -13.71 -9.44 5.31
CA PHE A 136 -14.51 -8.76 4.29
C PHE A 136 -15.30 -7.58 4.88
N PRO A 137 -15.33 -6.39 4.21
CA PRO A 137 -16.04 -5.22 4.72
C PRO A 137 -17.56 -5.40 4.53
N PHE A 138 -18.16 -6.20 5.41
CA PHE A 138 -19.56 -6.63 5.34
C PHE A 138 -20.53 -5.45 5.33
N GLY A 139 -20.29 -4.43 6.15
CA GLY A 139 -21.31 -3.40 6.43
C GLY A 139 -21.78 -2.64 5.20
N TYR A 140 -20.87 -2.16 4.34
CA TYR A 140 -21.27 -1.29 3.22
C TYR A 140 -21.99 -2.04 2.11
N LYS A 141 -21.49 -3.22 1.69
CA LYS A 141 -22.19 -4.03 0.69
C LYS A 141 -23.49 -4.59 1.23
N MET A 142 -23.47 -5.15 2.44
CA MET A 142 -24.66 -5.75 3.06
C MET A 142 -25.78 -4.74 3.27
N LYS A 143 -25.46 -3.45 3.52
CA LYS A 143 -26.44 -2.37 3.53
C LYS A 143 -27.22 -2.31 2.21
N PHE A 144 -26.55 -2.31 1.05
CA PHE A 144 -27.23 -2.25 -0.24
C PHE A 144 -28.08 -3.48 -0.48
N ILE A 145 -27.61 -4.67 -0.10
CA ILE A 145 -28.41 -5.90 -0.17
C ILE A 145 -29.65 -5.76 0.72
N ALA A 146 -29.49 -5.34 1.98
CA ALA A 146 -30.59 -5.14 2.91
C ALA A 146 -31.60 -4.07 2.43
N GLU A 147 -31.14 -3.05 1.71
CA GLU A 147 -31.99 -2.07 1.02
C GLU A 147 -32.79 -2.67 -0.14
N ARG A 148 -32.17 -3.59 -0.92
CA ARG A 148 -32.88 -4.32 -1.99
C ARG A 148 -33.93 -5.29 -1.43
N PHE A 149 -33.64 -5.92 -0.28
CA PHE A 149 -34.58 -6.78 0.45
C PHE A 149 -35.66 -5.98 1.20
N GLY A 150 -35.58 -4.65 1.25
CA GLY A 150 -36.58 -3.79 1.90
C GLY A 150 -36.48 -3.72 3.42
N VAL A 151 -35.45 -4.31 4.03
CA VAL A 151 -35.23 -4.27 5.49
C VAL A 151 -34.69 -2.91 5.92
N ILE A 152 -33.95 -2.23 5.04
CA ILE A 152 -33.43 -0.89 5.25
C ILE A 152 -34.04 0.05 4.20
N PRO A 153 -34.53 1.24 4.57
CA PRO A 153 -34.97 2.23 3.60
C PRO A 153 -33.85 2.62 2.63
N ARG A 154 -34.15 2.65 1.33
CA ARG A 154 -33.18 3.05 0.30
C ARG A 154 -32.65 4.46 0.57
N GLY A 155 -31.34 4.63 0.46
CA GLY A 155 -30.68 5.93 0.65
C GLY A 155 -30.46 6.31 2.12
N LYS A 156 -30.78 5.42 3.08
CA LYS A 156 -30.51 5.67 4.49
C LYS A 156 -29.02 5.60 4.76
N THR A 157 -28.41 6.70 5.22
CA THR A 157 -27.01 6.69 5.66
C THR A 157 -26.90 6.00 7.02
N LEU A 158 -25.96 5.06 7.14
CA LEU A 158 -25.64 4.39 8.40
C LEU A 158 -24.27 4.87 8.87
N ASN A 159 -24.12 5.08 10.18
CA ASN A 159 -22.80 5.33 10.77
C ASN A 159 -21.95 4.05 10.80
N SER A 160 -20.63 4.18 10.99
CA SER A 160 -19.69 3.06 10.93
C SER A 160 -20.06 1.92 11.88
N LYS A 161 -20.46 2.25 13.12
CA LYS A 161 -20.88 1.26 14.13
C LYS A 161 -22.12 0.48 13.71
N SER A 162 -23.07 1.13 13.03
CA SER A 162 -24.27 0.46 12.51
C SER A 162 -23.94 -0.45 11.34
N LEU A 163 -23.01 -0.03 10.47
CA LEU A 163 -22.52 -0.84 9.34
C LEU A 163 -21.82 -2.10 9.83
N GLU A 164 -20.93 -1.99 10.82
CA GLU A 164 -20.24 -3.13 11.43
C GLU A 164 -21.23 -4.15 12.04
N ASN A 165 -22.31 -3.65 12.65
CA ASN A 165 -23.32 -4.51 13.29
C ASN A 165 -24.27 -5.21 12.29
N LEU A 166 -24.31 -4.79 11.02
CA LEU A 166 -25.16 -5.45 10.02
C LEU A 166 -24.77 -6.92 9.85
N TYR A 167 -23.47 -7.23 9.86
CA TYR A 167 -22.97 -8.59 9.77
C TYR A 167 -23.53 -9.48 10.88
N LEU A 168 -23.42 -9.02 12.13
CA LEU A 168 -23.88 -9.78 13.30
C LEU A 168 -25.40 -10.00 13.27
N ARG A 169 -26.16 -9.02 12.78
CA ARG A 169 -27.63 -9.06 12.72
C ARG A 169 -28.17 -9.94 11.60
N PHE A 170 -27.48 -9.95 10.46
CA PHE A 170 -27.94 -10.66 9.26
C PHE A 170 -27.17 -11.95 9.00
N ARG A 171 -26.26 -12.36 9.89
CA ARG A 171 -25.59 -13.67 9.80
C ARG A 171 -26.64 -14.77 9.62
N ASP A 172 -26.35 -15.72 8.73
CA ASP A 172 -27.21 -16.85 8.38
C ASP A 172 -28.57 -16.48 7.75
N THR A 173 -28.81 -15.21 7.44
CA THR A 173 -30.01 -14.78 6.70
C THR A 173 -29.79 -14.80 5.18
N PRO A 174 -30.87 -14.76 4.36
CA PRO A 174 -30.75 -14.60 2.92
C PRO A 174 -29.96 -13.35 2.49
N ILE A 175 -30.00 -12.26 3.28
CA ILE A 175 -29.22 -11.04 3.02
C ILE A 175 -27.72 -11.34 3.09
N TYR A 176 -27.29 -12.12 4.09
CA TYR A 176 -25.89 -12.52 4.21
C TYR A 176 -25.45 -13.43 3.06
N ARG A 177 -26.25 -14.45 2.73
CA ARG A 177 -25.96 -15.36 1.62
C ARG A 177 -25.85 -14.64 0.28
N GLU A 178 -26.76 -13.72 0.00
CA GLU A 178 -26.74 -12.91 -1.22
C GLU A 178 -25.58 -11.91 -1.23
N THR A 179 -25.22 -11.31 -0.09
CA THR A 179 -24.05 -10.44 0.02
C THR A 179 -22.78 -11.17 -0.36
N LEU A 180 -22.60 -12.38 0.17
CA LEU A 180 -21.46 -13.23 -0.17
C LEU A 180 -21.49 -13.59 -1.65
N ARG A 181 -22.61 -14.12 -2.16
CA ARG A 181 -22.77 -14.51 -3.57
C ARG A 181 -22.42 -13.37 -4.53
N GLU A 182 -22.92 -12.16 -4.28
CA GLU A 182 -22.60 -10.99 -5.11
C GLU A 182 -21.12 -10.59 -4.99
N ALA A 183 -20.52 -10.68 -3.80
CA ALA A 183 -19.09 -10.45 -3.63
C ALA A 183 -18.24 -11.46 -4.44
N TYR A 184 -18.59 -12.75 -4.39
CA TYR A 184 -17.97 -13.79 -5.20
C TYR A 184 -18.12 -13.48 -6.70
N GLN A 185 -19.33 -13.11 -7.15
CA GLN A 185 -19.60 -12.94 -8.57
C GLN A 185 -19.06 -11.64 -9.18
N GLU A 186 -18.99 -10.55 -8.41
CA GLU A 186 -18.52 -9.26 -8.94
C GLU A 186 -17.01 -9.07 -8.86
N LYS A 187 -16.39 -9.55 -7.76
CA LYS A 187 -15.01 -9.17 -7.41
C LYS A 187 -14.04 -10.34 -7.45
N LEU A 188 -14.53 -11.56 -7.34
CA LEU A 188 -13.73 -12.78 -7.25
C LEU A 188 -14.02 -13.68 -8.45
N ASP A 189 -13.19 -14.69 -8.66
CA ASP A 189 -13.37 -15.74 -9.65
C ASP A 189 -12.81 -17.04 -9.07
N LEU A 190 -13.62 -17.68 -8.24
CA LEU A 190 -13.26 -18.90 -7.51
C LEU A 190 -13.05 -20.08 -8.45
N GLU A 191 -13.90 -20.24 -9.46
CA GLU A 191 -13.81 -21.37 -10.39
C GLU A 191 -12.52 -21.32 -11.21
N SER A 192 -12.14 -20.13 -11.69
CA SER A 192 -10.86 -19.97 -12.38
C SER A 192 -9.67 -20.16 -11.42
N ALA A 193 -9.76 -19.68 -10.19
CA ALA A 193 -8.72 -19.89 -9.18
C ALA A 193 -8.52 -21.38 -8.87
N LYS A 194 -9.59 -22.14 -8.61
CA LYS A 194 -9.55 -23.60 -8.39
C LYS A 194 -8.89 -24.32 -9.55
N ARG A 195 -9.29 -24.01 -10.79
CA ARG A 195 -8.70 -24.57 -12.01
C ARG A 195 -7.20 -24.30 -12.10
N ILE A 196 -6.77 -23.07 -11.84
CA ILE A 196 -5.34 -22.70 -11.88
C ILE A 196 -4.55 -23.48 -10.81
N MET A 197 -5.09 -23.63 -9.60
CA MET A 197 -4.45 -24.42 -8.55
C MET A 197 -4.34 -25.90 -8.94
N ALA A 198 -5.38 -26.45 -9.58
CA ALA A 198 -5.35 -27.82 -10.12
C ALA A 198 -4.33 -27.98 -11.26
N GLU A 199 -4.24 -27.01 -12.18
CA GLU A 199 -3.25 -26.99 -13.26
C GLU A 199 -1.81 -26.84 -12.73
N VAL A 200 -1.61 -26.15 -11.60
CA VAL A 200 -0.33 -26.13 -10.90
C VAL A 200 -0.02 -27.50 -10.28
N ALA A 201 -0.99 -28.12 -9.60
CA ALA A 201 -0.82 -29.43 -8.98
C ALA A 201 -0.55 -30.56 -9.99
N SER A 202 -1.12 -30.48 -11.20
CA SER A 202 -0.86 -31.42 -12.30
C SER A 202 0.45 -31.15 -13.04
N GLY A 203 1.11 -30.01 -12.79
CA GLY A 203 2.33 -29.58 -13.46
C GLY A 203 2.13 -28.95 -14.84
N GLU A 204 0.89 -28.66 -15.24
CA GLU A 204 0.59 -27.90 -16.47
C GLU A 204 1.04 -26.43 -16.39
N ILE A 205 0.94 -25.86 -15.18
CA ILE A 205 1.51 -24.56 -14.83
C ILE A 205 2.73 -24.78 -13.94
N GLU A 206 3.89 -24.34 -14.41
CA GLU A 206 5.13 -24.37 -13.63
C GLU A 206 5.13 -23.26 -12.56
N VAL A 207 5.58 -23.56 -11.34
CA VAL A 207 5.89 -22.54 -10.33
C VAL A 207 7.41 -22.41 -10.23
N ALA A 208 7.93 -21.24 -10.56
CA ALA A 208 9.34 -20.92 -10.42
C ALA A 208 9.55 -19.99 -9.23
N ARG A 209 10.68 -20.12 -8.52
CA ARG A 209 11.03 -19.28 -7.38
C ARG A 209 12.34 -18.54 -7.61
N ILE A 210 12.43 -17.29 -7.16
CA ILE A 210 13.65 -16.51 -7.23
C ILE A 210 13.76 -15.52 -6.08
N LEU A 211 14.94 -15.49 -5.45
CA LEU A 211 15.30 -14.48 -4.46
C LEU A 211 16.17 -13.42 -5.15
N THR A 212 15.68 -12.20 -5.25
CA THR A 212 16.38 -11.11 -5.94
C THR A 212 16.93 -10.10 -4.93
N ARG A 213 18.12 -9.55 -5.22
CA ARG A 213 18.69 -8.42 -4.46
C ARG A 213 18.07 -7.09 -4.87
N THR A 214 17.49 -7.04 -6.06
CA THR A 214 16.80 -5.89 -6.65
C THR A 214 15.58 -6.42 -7.38
N PRO A 215 14.40 -5.81 -7.22
CA PRO A 215 13.20 -6.21 -7.94
C PRO A 215 13.42 -6.27 -9.44
N SER A 216 12.77 -7.26 -10.05
CA SER A 216 12.71 -7.39 -11.49
C SER A 216 12.01 -6.20 -12.14
N PRO A 217 12.28 -5.90 -13.42
CA PRO A 217 11.55 -4.86 -14.14
C PRO A 217 10.03 -5.04 -14.04
N LEU A 218 9.56 -6.28 -14.09
CA LEU A 218 8.14 -6.60 -13.95
C LEU A 218 7.64 -6.33 -12.53
N ALA A 219 8.35 -6.75 -11.47
CA ALA A 219 7.91 -6.59 -10.09
C ALA A 219 7.83 -5.12 -9.66
N ARG A 220 8.65 -4.27 -10.30
CA ARG A 220 8.75 -2.85 -10.01
C ARG A 220 7.40 -2.13 -10.03
N HIS A 221 6.54 -2.41 -11.01
CA HIS A 221 5.24 -1.72 -11.16
C HIS A 221 4.32 -1.85 -9.95
N ILE A 222 4.21 -3.06 -9.39
CA ILE A 222 3.34 -3.29 -8.24
C ILE A 222 3.99 -2.80 -6.94
N LEU A 223 5.31 -2.91 -6.84
CA LEU A 223 6.08 -2.38 -5.71
C LEU A 223 6.01 -0.85 -5.66
N GLU A 224 6.23 -0.14 -6.76
CA GLU A 224 6.12 1.34 -6.80
C GLU A 224 4.73 1.81 -6.39
N LYS A 225 3.69 1.09 -6.81
CA LYS A 225 2.31 1.48 -6.53
C LYS A 225 1.89 1.29 -5.07
N TYR A 226 2.39 0.24 -4.40
CA TYR A 226 1.82 -0.22 -3.13
C TYR A 226 2.82 -0.40 -1.99
N SER A 227 4.11 -0.47 -2.27
CA SER A 227 5.15 -0.63 -1.25
C SER A 227 5.82 0.71 -0.94
N ASP A 228 6.29 0.87 0.30
CA ASP A 228 7.14 2.01 0.68
C ASP A 228 8.56 1.96 0.04
N VAL A 229 8.83 1.00 -0.88
CA VAL A 229 10.13 0.64 -1.50
C VAL A 229 10.56 1.57 -2.62
N GLU A 230 9.70 2.50 -3.03
CA GLU A 230 9.91 3.40 -4.17
C GLU A 230 11.29 4.11 -4.19
N GLU A 231 11.94 4.26 -3.04
CA GLU A 231 13.20 4.99 -2.89
C GLU A 231 14.45 4.11 -2.60
N LEU A 232 14.29 2.80 -2.36
CA LEU A 232 15.41 1.84 -2.28
C LEU A 232 15.88 1.37 -3.67
N MET A 233 15.04 1.53 -4.69
CA MET A 233 15.32 1.18 -6.10
C MET A 233 16.01 2.29 -6.91
N ALA A 234 16.37 3.40 -6.26
CA ALA A 234 16.87 4.63 -6.88
C ALA A 234 18.40 4.66 -7.04
N SER A 235 19.00 3.62 -7.65
CA SER A 235 20.43 3.66 -7.98
C SER A 235 20.75 3.80 -9.48
N THR A 236 19.76 3.88 -10.38
CA THR A 236 20.05 3.78 -11.83
C THR A 236 19.51 4.86 -12.79
N TYR A 237 18.62 5.81 -12.43
CA TYR A 237 18.22 6.92 -13.36
C TYR A 237 17.89 8.26 -12.67
N ALA A 238 17.89 9.35 -13.46
CA ALA A 238 18.13 10.75 -13.08
C ALA A 238 17.29 11.30 -11.91
N VAL A 239 18.00 11.88 -10.92
CA VAL A 239 17.49 12.48 -9.67
C VAL A 239 16.32 13.47 -9.87
N ALA A 240 16.20 14.11 -11.03
CA ALA A 240 15.20 15.15 -11.29
C ALA A 240 13.74 14.61 -11.32
N ASP A 241 13.49 13.47 -11.96
CA ASP A 241 12.13 12.92 -12.10
C ASP A 241 11.61 12.35 -10.78
N GLN A 242 12.52 11.87 -9.92
CA GLN A 242 12.22 11.33 -8.59
C GLN A 242 11.75 12.40 -7.61
N LEU A 243 12.38 13.58 -7.64
CA LEU A 243 12.00 14.70 -6.78
C LEU A 243 10.61 15.23 -7.15
N GLU A 244 10.32 15.31 -8.45
CA GLU A 244 9.02 15.78 -8.94
C GLU A 244 7.90 14.80 -8.56
N TYR A 245 8.18 13.50 -8.61
CA TYR A 245 7.25 12.49 -8.14
C TYR A 245 7.05 12.53 -6.62
N MET A 246 8.13 12.59 -5.82
CA MET A 246 8.07 12.70 -4.36
C MET A 246 7.24 13.91 -3.93
N LYS A 247 7.43 15.05 -4.60
CA LYS A 247 6.66 16.27 -4.41
C LYS A 247 5.17 16.06 -4.67
N LYS A 248 4.80 15.45 -5.81
CA LYS A 248 3.40 15.16 -6.15
C LYS A 248 2.75 14.19 -5.16
N SER A 249 3.47 13.13 -4.77
CA SER A 249 3.02 12.12 -3.82
C SER A 249 2.75 12.73 -2.44
N ILE A 250 3.72 13.47 -1.87
CA ILE A 250 3.54 14.13 -0.57
C ILE A 250 2.42 15.18 -0.65
N GLY A 251 2.37 15.96 -1.74
CA GLY A 251 1.33 16.96 -1.97
C GLY A 251 -0.09 16.38 -1.97
N ALA A 252 -0.27 15.14 -2.43
CA ALA A 252 -1.57 14.45 -2.47
C ALA A 252 -1.99 13.86 -1.10
N ARG A 253 -1.05 13.69 -0.16
CA ARG A 253 -1.35 13.12 1.17
C ARG A 253 -2.21 14.08 1.99
N THR A 254 -3.09 13.51 2.81
CA THR A 254 -3.93 14.26 3.73
C THR A 254 -3.28 14.32 5.11
N VAL A 255 -3.27 15.49 5.73
CA VAL A 255 -2.68 15.74 7.05
C VAL A 255 -3.67 16.49 7.94
N HIS A 256 -3.63 16.21 9.24
CA HIS A 256 -4.39 16.94 10.25
C HIS A 256 -3.47 17.93 10.97
N LEU A 257 -3.86 19.20 10.97
CA LEU A 257 -3.22 20.22 11.78
C LEU A 257 -4.13 20.58 12.95
N ALA A 258 -3.57 20.75 14.14
CA ALA A 258 -4.29 21.19 15.34
C ALA A 258 -3.60 22.42 15.96
N CYS A 259 -4.38 23.44 16.28
CA CYS A 259 -3.84 24.68 16.83
C CYS A 259 -3.52 24.52 18.32
N MET A 260 -2.23 24.58 18.67
CA MET A 260 -1.78 24.63 20.06
C MET A 260 -1.93 26.04 20.66
N GLY A 261 -2.05 27.06 19.82
CA GLY A 261 -2.22 28.47 20.20
C GLY A 261 -3.60 28.84 20.74
N CYS A 262 -4.68 28.16 20.32
CA CYS A 262 -6.01 28.31 20.95
C CYS A 262 -6.55 27.01 21.56
N GLY A 263 -6.11 25.83 21.11
CA GLY A 263 -6.64 24.55 21.61
C GLY A 263 -8.07 24.23 21.14
N GLU A 264 -8.58 24.95 20.13
CA GLU A 264 -9.98 24.84 19.70
C GLU A 264 -10.18 24.79 18.18
N TRP A 265 -9.12 24.57 17.42
CA TRP A 265 -9.20 24.51 15.97
C TRP A 265 -8.32 23.40 15.41
N SER A 266 -8.88 22.62 14.50
CA SER A 266 -8.16 21.64 13.71
C SER A 266 -8.69 21.59 12.29
N ILE A 267 -7.86 21.17 11.35
CA ILE A 267 -8.22 21.05 9.94
C ILE A 267 -7.60 19.82 9.31
N LYS A 268 -8.35 19.17 8.40
CA LYS A 268 -7.89 18.05 7.59
C LYS A 268 -7.91 18.46 6.12
N LYS A 269 -6.74 18.55 5.48
CA LYS A 269 -6.61 18.91 4.06
C LYS A 269 -5.44 18.18 3.42
N ARG A 270 -5.37 18.19 2.09
CA ARG A 270 -4.17 17.70 1.38
C ARG A 270 -3.01 18.67 1.59
N VAL A 271 -1.78 18.16 1.64
CA VAL A 271 -0.58 19.00 1.87
C VAL A 271 -0.49 20.13 0.84
N ARG A 272 -0.82 19.85 -0.42
CA ARG A 272 -0.83 20.85 -1.51
C ARG A 272 -1.88 21.97 -1.36
N GLU A 273 -2.91 21.76 -0.55
CA GLU A 273 -4.02 22.71 -0.33
C GLU A 273 -3.74 23.71 0.80
N PHE A 274 -2.64 23.52 1.55
CA PHE A 274 -2.21 24.51 2.53
C PHE A 274 -1.46 25.65 1.83
N GLU A 275 -1.68 26.86 2.35
CA GLU A 275 -0.85 28.03 2.04
C GLU A 275 0.58 27.82 2.55
N GLU A 276 1.54 28.61 2.04
CA GLU A 276 2.95 28.51 2.48
C GLU A 276 3.11 28.74 3.98
N GLU A 277 2.28 29.60 4.56
CA GLU A 277 2.25 29.86 6.01
C GLU A 277 0.87 29.51 6.57
N PRO A 278 0.60 28.22 6.89
CA PRO A 278 -0.71 27.83 7.39
C PRO A 278 -1.02 28.48 8.73
N ARG A 279 -2.25 28.99 8.87
CA ARG A 279 -2.73 29.71 10.07
C ARG A 279 -3.99 29.08 10.62
N CYS A 280 -4.17 29.20 11.92
CA CYS A 280 -5.41 28.85 12.58
C CYS A 280 -6.54 29.77 12.10
N GLY A 281 -7.60 29.19 11.53
CA GLY A 281 -8.78 29.94 11.06
C GLY A 281 -9.59 30.61 12.17
N ARG A 282 -9.26 30.36 13.45
CA ARG A 282 -9.95 30.96 14.60
C ARG A 282 -9.15 32.08 15.28
N CYS A 283 -7.86 31.86 15.54
CA CYS A 283 -7.02 32.81 16.29
C CYS A 283 -5.85 33.39 15.50
N GLY A 284 -5.68 33.00 14.22
CA GLY A 284 -4.58 33.47 13.37
C GLY A 284 -3.19 32.94 13.74
N SER A 285 -3.06 32.15 14.82
CA SER A 285 -1.80 31.55 15.25
C SER A 285 -1.25 30.55 14.21
N LYS A 286 0.06 30.62 13.96
CA LYS A 286 0.81 29.66 13.14
C LYS A 286 1.31 28.44 13.95
N LEU A 287 1.06 28.40 15.26
CA LEU A 287 1.48 27.32 16.13
C LEU A 287 0.56 26.09 15.95
N LEU A 288 0.78 25.37 14.85
CA LEU A 288 -0.06 24.28 14.37
C LEU A 288 0.69 22.95 14.45
N ALA A 289 0.27 22.06 15.35
CA ALA A 289 0.85 20.72 15.48
C ALA A 289 0.43 19.83 14.30
N VAL A 290 1.37 19.05 13.78
CA VAL A 290 1.13 18.02 12.77
C VAL A 290 0.79 16.71 13.49
N LEU A 291 -0.46 16.26 13.38
CA LEU A 291 -0.92 15.06 14.09
C LEU A 291 -0.51 13.78 13.36
N ARG A 292 -0.22 12.73 14.13
CA ARG A 292 0.02 11.38 13.59
C ARG A 292 -1.29 10.80 13.02
N ARG A 293 -1.18 9.84 12.09
CA ARG A 293 -2.34 9.21 11.42
C ARG A 293 -3.38 8.62 12.38
N HIS A 294 -2.95 8.12 13.54
CA HIS A 294 -3.82 7.50 14.55
C HIS A 294 -4.25 8.45 15.67
N GLN A 295 -3.75 9.69 15.70
CA GLN A 295 -4.13 10.66 16.74
C GLN A 295 -5.47 11.32 16.39
N SER A 296 -6.43 11.27 17.32
CA SER A 296 -7.67 12.04 17.20
C SER A 296 -7.37 13.54 17.41
N PRO A 297 -7.81 14.42 16.49
CA PRO A 297 -7.71 15.86 16.66
C PRO A 297 -8.42 16.35 17.93
N GLU A 298 -9.60 15.81 18.22
CA GLU A 298 -10.42 16.19 19.37
C GLU A 298 -9.71 15.85 20.68
N ALA A 299 -9.17 14.64 20.79
CA ALA A 299 -8.41 14.20 21.96
C ALA A 299 -7.15 15.04 22.17
N PHE A 300 -6.43 15.37 21.08
CA PHE A 300 -5.24 16.22 21.17
C PHE A 300 -5.58 17.67 21.59
N LEU A 301 -6.66 18.24 21.05
CA LEU A 301 -7.13 19.57 21.44
C LEU A 301 -7.58 19.61 22.91
N GLU A 302 -8.26 18.57 23.37
CA GLU A 302 -8.63 18.45 24.79
C GLU A 302 -7.39 18.34 25.68
N LEU A 303 -6.40 17.56 25.27
CA LEU A 303 -5.10 17.47 25.96
C LEU A 303 -4.41 18.84 26.05
N VAL A 304 -4.44 19.66 25.00
CA VAL A 304 -3.93 21.05 25.03
C VAL A 304 -4.71 21.91 26.02
N ARG A 305 -6.03 21.76 26.14
CA ARG A 305 -6.85 22.52 27.11
C ARG A 305 -6.58 22.09 28.54
N ARG A 306 -6.48 20.79 28.81
CA ARG A 306 -6.13 20.24 30.13
C ARG A 306 -4.76 20.72 30.59
N TRP A 307 -3.77 20.71 29.70
CA TRP A 307 -2.45 21.28 29.96
C TRP A 307 -2.51 22.76 30.35
N ARG A 308 -3.31 23.58 29.65
CA ARG A 308 -3.49 25.01 30.00
C ARG A 308 -4.15 25.23 31.35
N ARG A 309 -5.05 24.34 31.74
CA ARG A 309 -5.70 24.36 33.06
C ARG A 309 -4.78 23.90 34.19
N GLY A 310 -3.57 23.45 33.88
CA GLY A 310 -2.61 22.95 34.87
C GLY A 310 -2.96 21.58 35.42
N GLU A 311 -3.76 20.78 34.70
CA GLU A 311 -4.15 19.45 35.13
C GLU A 311 -2.97 18.46 35.10
N ALA A 312 -3.06 17.42 35.94
CA ALA A 312 -2.11 16.32 35.89
C ALA A 312 -2.26 15.55 34.57
N LEU A 313 -1.12 15.29 33.93
CA LEU A 313 -1.00 14.54 32.68
C LEU A 313 -0.15 13.31 32.92
N SER A 314 -0.60 12.19 32.34
CA SER A 314 0.18 10.95 32.24
C SER A 314 1.44 11.13 31.39
N ASP A 315 2.37 10.17 31.48
CA ASP A 315 3.63 10.24 30.73
C ASP A 315 3.40 10.20 29.21
N ASP A 316 2.47 9.36 28.74
CA ASP A 316 2.07 9.29 27.32
C ASP A 316 1.46 10.62 26.82
N GLU A 317 0.65 11.27 27.65
CA GLU A 317 0.05 12.58 27.36
C GLU A 317 1.12 13.69 27.28
N ARG A 318 2.11 13.65 28.17
CA ARG A 318 3.26 14.57 28.14
C ARG A 318 4.10 14.36 26.90
N GLU A 319 4.35 13.12 26.50
CA GLU A 319 5.08 12.81 25.27
C GLU A 319 4.31 13.30 24.04
N ALA A 320 3.00 13.06 23.98
CA ALA A 320 2.15 13.52 22.89
C ALA A 320 2.13 15.06 22.77
N LEU A 321 2.06 15.78 23.89
CA LEU A 321 2.17 17.25 23.90
C LEU A 321 3.55 17.72 23.48
N ALA A 322 4.62 17.09 23.96
CA ALA A 322 5.99 17.45 23.59
C ALA A 322 6.24 17.22 22.10
N TYR A 323 5.73 16.10 21.54
CA TYR A 323 5.76 15.83 20.11
C TYR A 323 4.98 16.89 19.33
N GLY A 324 3.73 17.15 19.74
CA GLY A 324 2.87 18.16 19.13
C GLY A 324 3.55 19.53 19.12
N ARG A 325 4.15 19.93 20.26
CA ARG A 325 4.87 21.19 20.40
C ARG A 325 6.04 21.30 19.43
N LYS A 326 6.89 20.28 19.35
CA LYS A 326 8.03 20.23 18.41
C LYS A 326 7.56 20.43 16.97
N THR A 327 6.50 19.73 16.55
CA THR A 327 5.96 19.89 15.20
C THR A 327 5.34 21.26 14.96
N ALA A 328 4.66 21.83 15.97
CA ALA A 328 4.07 23.14 15.89
C ALA A 328 5.10 24.27 15.77
N ASP A 329 6.21 24.16 16.49
CA ASP A 329 7.33 25.10 16.39
C ASP A 329 7.96 25.04 14.98
N MET A 330 8.04 23.86 14.37
CA MET A 330 8.51 23.74 12.97
C MET A 330 7.55 24.38 11.97
N VAL A 331 6.24 24.17 12.13
CA VAL A 331 5.25 24.83 11.26
C VAL A 331 5.25 26.34 11.45
N LEU A 332 5.47 26.81 12.67
CA LEU A 332 5.64 28.24 12.95
C LEU A 332 6.85 28.84 12.22
N SER A 333 7.98 28.14 12.20
CA SER A 333 9.24 28.64 11.60
C SER A 333 9.36 28.40 10.09
N TYR A 334 8.91 27.25 9.59
CA TYR A 334 9.13 26.81 8.21
C TYR A 334 7.83 26.63 7.41
N GLY A 335 6.67 26.90 8.01
CA GLY A 335 5.39 26.87 7.34
C GLY A 335 5.05 25.50 6.73
N ARG A 336 4.54 25.52 5.51
CA ARG A 336 4.15 24.32 4.74
C ARG A 336 5.30 23.35 4.52
N ARG A 337 6.55 23.83 4.43
CA ARG A 337 7.73 22.96 4.28
C ARG A 337 7.92 22.03 5.47
N ALA A 338 7.58 22.48 6.69
CA ALA A 338 7.59 21.59 7.86
C ALA A 338 6.55 20.47 7.74
N VAL A 339 5.36 20.81 7.24
CA VAL A 339 4.30 19.82 7.00
C VAL A 339 4.75 18.80 5.95
N VAL A 340 5.36 19.24 4.85
CA VAL A 340 5.94 18.36 3.83
C VAL A 340 6.99 17.42 4.45
N ALA A 341 7.95 17.96 5.21
CA ALA A 341 9.03 17.18 5.80
C ALA A 341 8.51 16.09 6.76
N LEU A 342 7.54 16.43 7.62
CA LEU A 342 6.94 15.51 8.59
C LEU A 342 6.00 14.47 7.96
N MET A 343 5.58 14.69 6.71
CA MET A 343 4.80 13.72 5.94
C MET A 343 5.64 12.71 5.18
N VAL A 344 6.98 12.86 5.20
CA VAL A 344 7.91 11.88 4.66
C VAL A 344 8.06 10.72 5.64
N TYR A 345 7.95 9.50 5.14
CA TYR A 345 8.08 8.30 5.95
C TYR A 345 9.46 8.24 6.63
N GLY A 346 9.50 7.93 7.92
CA GLY A 346 10.74 7.82 8.68
C GLY A 346 11.36 9.15 9.14
N ILE A 347 10.79 10.28 8.73
CA ILE A 347 11.28 11.60 9.16
C ILE A 347 10.46 12.07 10.37
N GLY A 348 11.01 11.87 11.56
CA GLY A 348 10.47 12.44 12.80
C GLY A 348 10.90 13.90 13.01
N PRO A 349 10.40 14.56 14.07
CA PRO A 349 10.69 15.96 14.39
C PRO A 349 12.19 16.33 14.36
N VAL A 350 13.05 15.50 14.95
CA VAL A 350 14.50 15.77 15.02
C VAL A 350 15.14 15.78 13.63
N THR A 351 14.80 14.78 12.80
CA THR A 351 15.31 14.66 11.43
C THR A 351 14.73 15.74 10.53
N ALA A 352 13.42 16.04 10.66
CA ALA A 352 12.76 17.11 9.92
C ALA A 352 13.45 18.45 10.18
N TYR A 353 13.70 18.78 11.45
CA TYR A 353 14.40 20.01 11.82
C TYR A 353 15.79 20.10 11.19
N ARG A 354 16.58 19.01 11.23
CA ARG A 354 17.91 18.96 10.60
C ARG A 354 17.88 19.20 9.09
N VAL A 355 16.84 18.71 8.39
CA VAL A 355 16.67 18.98 6.97
C VAL A 355 16.26 20.43 6.77
N LEU A 356 15.22 20.90 7.47
CA LEU A 356 14.67 22.25 7.33
C LEU A 356 15.66 23.37 7.70
N SER A 357 16.59 23.10 8.62
CA SER A 357 17.59 24.07 9.06
C SER A 357 18.71 24.33 8.05
N LYS A 358 18.83 23.52 6.99
CA LYS A 358 19.82 23.74 5.95
C LYS A 358 19.41 24.88 5.03
N MET A 359 20.39 25.60 4.50
CA MET A 359 20.16 26.62 3.48
C MET A 359 19.93 25.95 2.13
N HIS A 360 18.66 25.81 1.74
CA HIS A 360 18.28 25.35 0.39
C HIS A 360 18.10 26.55 -0.52
N GLN A 361 18.79 26.55 -1.67
CA GLN A 361 18.66 27.61 -2.69
C GLN A 361 17.37 27.47 -3.49
N ASP A 362 16.91 26.24 -3.68
CA ASP A 362 15.67 25.95 -4.39
C ASP A 362 14.86 24.81 -3.73
N GLU A 363 13.66 24.58 -4.25
CA GLU A 363 12.77 23.52 -3.75
C GLU A 363 13.32 22.12 -4.06
N LYS A 364 14.13 21.95 -5.11
CA LYS A 364 14.69 20.64 -5.49
C LYS A 364 15.71 20.18 -4.47
N GLU A 365 16.59 21.05 -3.99
CA GLU A 365 17.55 20.75 -2.92
C GLU A 365 16.86 20.31 -1.63
N PHE A 366 15.74 20.94 -1.30
CA PHE A 366 14.93 20.56 -0.15
C PHE A 366 14.38 19.14 -0.27
N TYR A 367 13.73 18.80 -1.39
CA TYR A 367 13.24 17.44 -1.61
C TYR A 367 14.39 16.42 -1.72
N ALA A 368 15.54 16.80 -2.26
CA ALA A 368 16.71 15.94 -2.33
C ALA A 368 17.25 15.58 -0.94
N ASP A 369 17.27 16.54 -0.01
CA ASP A 369 17.65 16.27 1.37
C ASP A 369 16.61 15.45 2.14
N LEU A 370 15.32 15.64 1.87
CA LEU A 370 14.27 14.78 2.40
C LEU A 370 14.43 13.33 1.91
N LEU A 371 14.71 13.15 0.62
CA LEU A 371 14.97 11.84 0.03
C LEU A 371 16.19 11.18 0.69
N LYS A 372 17.30 11.91 0.86
CA LYS A 372 18.50 11.41 1.58
C LYS A 372 18.17 10.99 3.01
N ALA A 373 17.41 11.81 3.74
CA ALA A 373 17.02 11.52 5.12
C ALA A 373 16.12 10.28 5.21
N LYS A 374 15.16 10.12 4.29
CA LYS A 374 14.31 8.93 4.21
C LYS A 374 15.12 7.68 3.87
N VAL A 375 16.04 7.74 2.91
CA VAL A 375 16.96 6.64 2.58
C VAL A 375 17.82 6.25 3.79
N GLN A 376 18.36 7.23 4.53
CA GLN A 376 19.14 6.97 5.74
C GLN A 376 18.29 6.28 6.83
N TYR A 377 17.06 6.73 7.04
CA TYR A 377 16.14 6.07 7.96
C TYR A 377 15.87 4.63 7.53
N MET A 378 15.56 4.39 6.26
CA MET A 378 15.31 3.04 5.74
C MET A 378 16.52 2.11 5.90
N ARG A 379 17.74 2.63 5.73
CA ARG A 379 18.98 1.87 5.95
C ARG A 379 19.24 1.52 7.40
N THR A 380 18.86 2.41 8.33
CA THR A 380 19.19 2.27 9.76
C THR A 380 18.09 1.58 10.54
N LYS A 381 16.82 1.68 10.13
CA LYS A 381 15.65 1.08 10.78
C LYS A 381 15.83 -0.41 11.14
N PRO A 382 16.38 -1.29 10.28
CA PRO A 382 16.56 -2.70 10.63
C PRO A 382 17.43 -2.97 11.87
N TYR A 383 18.27 -2.01 12.28
CA TYR A 383 19.17 -2.13 13.44
C TYR A 383 18.59 -1.52 14.73
N TRP A 384 17.36 -1.00 14.69
CA TRP A 384 16.73 -0.34 15.84
C TRP A 384 15.86 -1.28 16.67
N ASP A 385 15.46 -2.43 16.10
CA ASP A 385 14.66 -3.47 16.77
C ASP A 385 15.54 -4.49 17.55
N GLU A 386 16.87 -4.31 17.59
CA GLU A 386 17.85 -5.14 18.32
C GLU A 386 18.27 -4.55 19.69
N LYS A 387 17.53 -3.57 20.23
CA LYS A 387 17.71 -3.03 21.59
C LYS A 387 16.38 -3.00 22.31
#